data_AF-A0A3C0QUW7-F1
#
_entry.id   AF-A0A3C0QUW7-F1
#
_cell.length_a   1.000
_cell.length_b   1.000
_cell.length_c   1.000
_cell.angle_alpha   90.00
_cell.angle_beta   90.00
_cell.angle_gamma   90.00
#
_symmetry.space_group_name_H-M   'P 1'
#
loop_
_entity.id
_entity.type
_entity.pdbx_description
1 polymer ?
#
loop_
_entity_poly.entity_id
_entity_poly.type
_entity_poly.pdbx_seq_one_letter_code
_entity_poly.pdbx_strand_id
1 'polypeptide(L)'
;MGFCRNRHSLQAAHFICLFKTNFFQMKLFIFCAILFLGGIFHSIANPFLPLNIPGQTHSGYISERKIPNGFILAEAGQVAAILIAEDDHPGLTRVAGYFQNDLYNVTGYRPELFVGSVSGRQNVVIVGTIGKSSIIDQLAASGKINVAD
;
A
#
# COMPACT_ATOMS: atom_id res chain seq x y z
N MET A 1 -21.99 44.74 -13.14
CA MET A 1 -21.45 44.41 -11.81
C MET A 1 -20.35 43.37 -11.99
N GLY A 2 -19.07 43.76 -11.98
CA GLY A 2 -18.19 43.60 -10.81
C GLY A 2 -17.38 42.29 -10.94
N PHE A 3 -16.34 42.22 -11.78
CA PHE A 3 -14.95 42.63 -11.55
C PHE A 3 -14.12 41.66 -10.67
N CYS A 4 -13.07 41.13 -11.31
CA CYS A 4 -11.76 40.71 -10.79
C CYS A 4 -11.53 39.36 -10.06
N ARG A 5 -10.92 38.44 -10.82
CA ARG A 5 -9.48 38.10 -10.76
C ARG A 5 -9.01 37.46 -9.45
N ASN A 6 -8.75 36.15 -9.50
CA ASN A 6 -7.48 35.67 -8.94
C ASN A 6 -6.91 34.45 -9.69
N ARG A 7 -5.97 34.74 -10.59
CA ARG A 7 -5.08 33.80 -11.26
C ARG A 7 -3.88 33.58 -10.34
N HIS A 8 -4.02 32.78 -9.28
CA HIS A 8 -2.92 32.52 -8.32
C HIS A 8 -2.94 31.15 -7.61
N SER A 9 -3.62 30.13 -8.15
CA SER A 9 -3.65 28.79 -7.51
C SER A 9 -2.84 27.71 -8.25
N LEU A 10 -2.16 28.04 -9.37
CA LEU A 10 -1.47 27.04 -10.19
C LEU A 10 0.01 26.83 -9.82
N GLN A 11 0.58 27.62 -8.91
CA GLN A 11 1.99 27.48 -8.49
C GLN A 11 2.18 26.69 -7.18
N ALA A 12 1.12 26.49 -6.39
CA ALA A 12 1.22 25.70 -5.14
C ALA A 12 1.27 24.19 -5.39
N ALA A 13 0.63 23.70 -6.46
CA ALA A 13 0.64 22.27 -6.81
C ALA A 13 2.02 21.78 -7.28
N HIS A 14 2.84 22.67 -7.87
CA HIS A 14 4.18 22.30 -8.34
C HIS A 14 5.20 22.23 -7.19
N PHE A 15 4.98 22.97 -6.10
CA PHE A 15 5.90 22.98 -4.96
C PHE A 15 5.68 21.83 -3.98
N ILE A 16 4.45 21.32 -3.86
CA ILE A 16 4.15 20.12 -3.06
C ILE A 16 4.74 18.85 -3.72
N CYS A 17 4.90 18.85 -5.04
CA CYS A 17 5.48 17.73 -5.79
C CYS A 17 7.00 17.56 -5.53
N LEU A 18 7.73 18.65 -5.24
CA LEU A 18 9.18 18.59 -5.00
C LEU A 18 9.58 18.26 -3.55
N PHE A 19 8.68 18.39 -2.57
CA PHE A 19 9.01 18.15 -1.16
C PHE A 19 8.77 16.69 -0.71
N LYS A 20 8.09 15.88 -1.53
CA LYS A 20 7.73 14.48 -1.20
C LYS A 20 8.55 13.43 -1.98
N THR A 21 9.75 13.79 -2.41
CA THR A 21 10.71 12.86 -3.06
C THR A 21 11.90 12.53 -2.16
N ASN A 22 12.02 13.16 -0.98
CA ASN A 22 13.26 13.20 -0.20
C ASN A 22 13.26 12.44 1.14
N PHE A 23 12.28 11.55 1.39
CA PHE A 23 12.26 10.76 2.64
C PHE A 23 12.75 9.31 2.48
N PHE A 24 12.90 8.80 1.25
CA PHE A 24 13.24 7.40 1.01
C PHE A 24 14.68 7.15 0.52
N GLN A 25 15.42 8.20 0.11
CA GLN A 25 16.80 8.08 -0.40
C GLN A 25 17.89 8.52 0.60
N MET A 26 17.55 8.87 1.84
CA MET A 26 18.54 9.41 2.79
C MET A 26 19.14 8.36 3.73
N LYS A 27 18.46 7.23 3.95
CA LYS A 27 18.99 6.15 4.82
C LYS A 27 20.12 5.36 4.16
N LEU A 28 20.26 5.42 2.83
CA LEU A 28 21.28 4.67 2.10
C LEU A 28 22.60 5.44 1.90
N PHE A 29 22.57 6.78 1.84
CA PHE A 29 23.79 7.59 1.67
C PHE A 29 24.57 7.80 2.99
N ILE A 30 23.87 7.88 4.13
CA ILE A 30 24.52 8.12 5.44
C ILE A 30 25.24 6.86 5.96
N PHE A 31 24.80 5.65 5.57
CA PHE A 31 25.49 4.40 5.92
C PHE A 31 26.80 4.19 5.16
N CYS A 32 26.96 4.76 3.96
CA CYS A 32 28.16 4.60 3.15
C CYS A 32 29.28 5.57 3.57
N ALA A 33 28.93 6.75 4.11
CA ALA A 33 29.91 7.74 4.56
C ALA A 33 30.56 7.40 5.92
N ILE A 34 29.89 6.63 6.79
CA ILE A 34 30.41 6.27 8.12
C ILE A 34 31.44 5.13 8.05
N LEU A 35 31.49 4.36 6.95
CA LEU A 35 32.45 3.27 6.77
C LEU A 35 33.83 3.70 6.24
N PHE A 36 34.04 4.97 5.89
CA PHE A 36 35.31 5.42 5.30
C PHE A 36 36.26 6.16 6.26
N LEU A 37 35.89 6.38 7.53
CA LEU A 37 36.72 7.14 8.50
C LEU A 37 37.04 6.41 9.80
N GLY A 38 36.61 5.16 9.98
CA GLY A 38 36.85 4.37 11.19
C GLY A 38 37.90 3.29 11.01
N GLY A 39 39.17 3.68 10.86
CA GLY A 39 40.28 2.73 10.99
C GLY A 39 40.36 2.17 12.41
N ILE A 40 40.44 0.84 12.49
CA ILE A 40 40.91 0.03 13.62
C ILE A 40 40.07 0.11 14.91
N PHE A 41 39.12 -0.82 15.06
CA PHE A 41 38.85 -1.43 16.36
C PHE A 41 38.98 -2.95 16.27
N HIS A 42 39.67 -3.46 17.27
CA HIS A 42 40.32 -4.75 17.39
C HIS A 42 39.32 -5.91 17.52
N SER A 43 39.73 -7.07 17.02
CA SER A 43 39.07 -8.38 17.17
C SER A 43 38.37 -8.58 18.51
N ILE A 44 37.09 -8.94 18.43
CA ILE A 44 36.50 -9.94 19.31
C ILE A 44 35.72 -10.89 18.40
N ALA A 45 36.27 -12.08 18.22
CA ALA A 45 35.55 -13.19 17.61
C ALA A 45 34.34 -13.50 18.50
N ASN A 46 33.13 -13.16 18.04
CA ASN A 46 31.91 -13.64 18.67
C ASN A 46 31.71 -15.11 18.27
N PRO A 47 31.72 -16.09 19.20
CA PRO A 47 31.26 -17.43 18.92
C PRO A 47 29.73 -17.45 19.02
N PHE A 48 29.06 -16.59 18.24
CA PHE A 48 27.63 -16.72 18.08
C PHE A 48 27.41 -17.61 16.87
N LEU A 49 27.29 -18.91 17.13
CA LEU A 49 26.75 -19.84 16.16
C LEU A 49 25.44 -19.24 15.65
N PRO A 50 25.22 -19.09 14.34
CA PRO A 50 23.90 -18.75 13.86
C PRO A 50 23.02 -19.93 14.24
N LEU A 51 22.14 -19.74 15.23
CA LEU A 51 20.99 -20.61 15.39
C LEU A 51 20.18 -20.46 14.11
N ASN A 52 20.43 -21.35 13.14
CA ASN A 52 19.51 -21.63 12.06
C ASN A 52 18.33 -22.35 12.69
N ILE A 53 17.49 -21.59 13.42
CA ILE A 53 16.14 -22.01 13.70
C ILE A 53 15.52 -22.05 12.30
N PRO A 54 15.07 -23.20 11.77
CA PRO A 54 14.14 -23.20 10.68
C PRO A 54 12.88 -22.52 11.21
N GLY A 55 12.89 -21.19 11.16
CA GLY A 55 11.73 -20.36 11.37
C GLY A 55 10.75 -20.82 10.32
N GLN A 56 9.69 -21.46 10.79
CA GLN A 56 8.51 -21.84 10.03
C GLN A 56 8.33 -20.84 8.89
N THR A 57 8.59 -21.25 7.64
CA THR A 57 8.28 -20.46 6.47
C THR A 57 6.77 -20.48 6.33
N HIS A 58 6.11 -19.67 7.14
CA HIS A 58 4.76 -19.23 6.85
C HIS A 58 4.85 -18.57 5.47
N SER A 59 4.19 -19.17 4.48
CA SER A 59 4.09 -18.59 3.15
C SER A 59 3.43 -17.22 3.29
N GLY A 60 4.23 -16.16 3.26
CA GLY A 60 3.75 -14.79 3.33
C GLY A 60 2.99 -14.47 2.05
N TYR A 61 1.76 -13.99 2.18
CA TYR A 61 0.94 -13.50 1.08
C TYR A 61 1.26 -12.05 0.68
N ILE A 62 2.20 -11.41 1.38
CA ILE A 62 2.70 -10.05 1.10
C ILE A 62 4.20 -10.13 0.79
N SER A 63 4.62 -9.43 -0.27
CA SER A 63 6.03 -9.27 -0.65
C SER A 63 6.33 -7.79 -0.87
N GLU A 64 7.44 -7.32 -0.31
CA GLU A 64 7.96 -5.95 -0.55
C GLU A 64 8.57 -5.79 -1.95
N ARG A 65 8.88 -6.91 -2.61
CA ARG A 65 9.41 -6.92 -3.98
C ARG A 65 8.32 -7.36 -4.96
N LYS A 66 8.33 -6.75 -6.14
CA LYS A 66 7.48 -7.16 -7.25
C LYS A 66 7.79 -8.62 -7.63
N ILE A 67 6.75 -9.44 -7.67
CA ILE A 67 6.82 -10.84 -8.11
C ILE A 67 6.02 -11.02 -9.41
N PRO A 68 6.45 -11.91 -10.32
CA PRO A 68 5.65 -12.28 -11.48
C PRO A 68 4.28 -12.82 -11.05
N ASN A 69 3.22 -12.43 -11.77
CA ASN A 69 1.82 -12.82 -11.47
C ASN A 69 1.32 -12.42 -10.07
N GLY A 70 1.99 -11.48 -9.40
CA GLY A 70 1.54 -10.93 -8.14
C GLY A 70 0.47 -9.85 -8.33
N PHE A 71 -0.40 -9.70 -7.33
CA PHE A 71 -1.28 -8.55 -7.21
C PHE A 71 -0.49 -7.36 -6.67
N ILE A 72 -0.44 -6.26 -7.42
CA ILE A 72 0.26 -5.05 -6.98
C ILE A 72 -0.64 -4.28 -6.03
N LEU A 73 -0.33 -4.35 -4.73
CA LEU A 73 -1.01 -3.57 -3.70
C LEU A 73 -0.55 -2.11 -3.71
N ALA A 74 0.76 -1.88 -3.86
CA ALA A 74 1.34 -0.54 -3.98
C ALA A 74 2.63 -0.57 -4.81
N GLU A 75 2.78 0.39 -5.74
CA GLU A 75 3.97 0.55 -6.57
C GLU A 75 4.13 2.02 -6.97
N ALA A 76 5.35 2.57 -6.89
CA ALA A 76 5.70 3.90 -7.40
C ALA A 76 4.74 5.03 -6.99
N GLY A 77 4.23 5.00 -5.76
CA GLY A 77 3.29 5.99 -5.22
C GLY A 77 1.83 5.83 -5.64
N GLN A 78 1.50 4.74 -6.31
CA GLN A 78 0.13 4.31 -6.57
C GLN A 78 -0.23 3.16 -5.62
N VAL A 79 -1.46 3.18 -5.12
CA VAL A 79 -2.00 2.15 -4.23
C VAL A 79 -3.29 1.63 -4.84
N ALA A 80 -3.52 0.32 -4.76
CA ALA A 80 -4.71 -0.32 -5.27
C ALA A 80 -5.97 0.31 -4.66
N ALA A 81 -6.98 0.54 -5.49
CA ALA A 81 -8.25 1.09 -5.03
C ALA A 81 -9.00 0.05 -4.18
N ILE A 82 -9.81 0.52 -3.25
CA ILE A 82 -10.67 -0.33 -2.41
C ILE A 82 -12.10 -0.23 -2.97
N LEU A 83 -12.74 -1.37 -3.19
CA LEU A 83 -14.14 -1.45 -3.62
C LEU A 83 -14.95 -2.20 -2.57
N ILE A 84 -16.04 -1.57 -2.12
CA ILE A 84 -17.07 -2.19 -1.28
C ILE A 84 -18.42 -2.13 -1.99
N ALA A 85 -19.31 -3.07 -1.68
CA ALA A 85 -20.66 -3.06 -2.21
C ALA A 85 -21.57 -2.11 -1.43
N GLU A 86 -22.54 -1.48 -2.10
CA GLU A 86 -23.51 -0.56 -1.48
C GLU A 86 -24.49 -1.31 -0.55
N ASP A 87 -24.76 -2.57 -0.84
CA ASP A 87 -25.72 -3.42 -0.15
C ASP A 87 -25.13 -4.18 1.05
N ASP A 88 -23.84 -3.98 1.34
CA ASP A 88 -23.14 -4.62 2.45
C ASP A 88 -23.50 -4.03 3.82
N HIS A 89 -22.91 -4.57 4.89
CA HIS A 89 -23.12 -4.08 6.25
C HIS A 89 -22.69 -2.61 6.39
N PRO A 90 -23.46 -1.78 7.13
CA PRO A 90 -23.10 -0.37 7.34
C PRO A 90 -21.76 -0.20 8.06
N GLY A 91 -21.35 -1.19 8.88
CA GLY A 91 -20.05 -1.21 9.53
C GLY A 91 -18.87 -1.40 8.58
N LEU A 92 -19.09 -1.97 7.38
CA LEU A 92 -18.01 -2.26 6.43
C LEU A 92 -17.35 -1.00 5.91
N THR A 93 -18.12 0.08 5.70
CA THR A 93 -17.57 1.38 5.29
C THR A 93 -16.56 1.92 6.32
N ARG A 94 -16.81 1.71 7.61
CA ARG A 94 -15.87 2.09 8.68
C ARG A 94 -14.60 1.24 8.63
N VAL A 95 -14.74 -0.07 8.45
CA VAL A 95 -13.60 -0.99 8.32
C VAL A 95 -12.76 -0.67 7.08
N ALA A 96 -13.39 -0.39 5.95
CA ALA A 96 -12.72 0.05 4.73
C ALA A 96 -11.95 1.37 4.95
N GLY A 97 -12.50 2.29 5.76
CA GLY A 97 -11.81 3.50 6.18
C GLY A 97 -10.57 3.23 7.04
N TYR A 98 -10.61 2.26 7.95
CA TYR A 98 -9.43 1.83 8.71
C TYR A 98 -8.38 1.20 7.80
N PHE A 99 -8.80 0.29 6.93
CA PHE A 99 -7.90 -0.33 5.95
C PHE A 99 -7.23 0.70 5.02
N GLN A 100 -7.98 1.71 4.56
CA GLN A 100 -7.45 2.82 3.77
C GLN A 100 -6.40 3.63 4.55
N ASN A 101 -6.63 3.86 5.85
CA ASN A 101 -5.68 4.57 6.71
C ASN A 101 -4.41 3.75 6.94
N ASP A 102 -4.53 2.45 7.13
CA ASP A 102 -3.39 1.55 7.29
C ASP A 102 -2.52 1.53 6.03
N LEU A 103 -3.15 1.45 4.84
CA LEU A 103 -2.45 1.58 3.56
C LEU A 103 -1.76 2.94 3.42
N TYR A 104 -2.40 4.02 3.87
CA TYR A 104 -1.77 5.34 3.90
C TYR A 104 -0.56 5.39 4.83
N ASN A 105 -0.64 4.77 6.01
CA ASN A 105 0.46 4.77 6.98
C ASN A 105 1.68 3.98 6.49
N VAL A 106 1.47 2.87 5.78
CA VAL A 106 2.58 2.03 5.28
C VAL A 106 3.15 2.53 3.96
N THR A 107 2.32 3.13 3.08
CA THR A 107 2.78 3.57 1.75
C THR A 107 3.04 5.07 1.66
N GLY A 108 2.42 5.89 2.51
CA GLY A 108 2.42 7.36 2.41
C GLY A 108 1.44 7.94 1.38
N TYR A 109 0.67 7.09 0.69
CA TYR A 109 -0.29 7.43 -0.36
C TYR A 109 -1.67 6.89 -0.02
N ARG A 110 -2.70 7.72 -0.21
CA ARG A 110 -4.07 7.36 0.20
C ARG A 110 -4.77 6.64 -0.96
N PRO A 111 -5.16 5.36 -0.81
CA PRO A 111 -5.92 4.67 -1.84
C PRO A 111 -7.32 5.27 -1.97
N GLU A 112 -7.90 5.16 -3.17
CA GLU A 112 -9.28 5.57 -3.40
C GLU A 112 -10.25 4.51 -2.89
N LEU A 113 -11.37 4.94 -2.31
CA LEU A 113 -12.43 4.05 -1.81
C LEU A 113 -13.68 4.26 -2.67
N PHE A 114 -14.12 3.19 -3.33
CA PHE A 114 -15.30 3.14 -4.15
C PHE A 114 -16.41 2.35 -3.46
N VAL A 115 -17.64 2.80 -3.61
CA VAL A 115 -18.84 2.11 -3.15
C VAL A 115 -19.68 1.77 -4.39
N GLY A 116 -20.09 0.51 -4.51
CA GLY A 116 -20.95 0.02 -5.59
C GLY A 116 -20.21 -0.35 -6.86
N SER A 117 -19.47 0.59 -7.47
CA SER A 117 -18.76 0.33 -8.73
C SER A 117 -17.41 1.05 -8.83
N VAL A 118 -16.51 0.46 -9.60
CA VAL A 118 -15.19 1.01 -9.92
C VAL A 118 -15.01 1.02 -11.43
N SER A 119 -14.37 2.06 -11.97
CA SER A 119 -14.08 2.19 -13.40
C SER A 119 -12.67 2.71 -13.62
N GLY A 120 -11.99 2.17 -14.63
CA GLY A 120 -10.66 2.64 -15.05
C GLY A 120 -9.51 2.30 -14.08
N ARG A 121 -9.68 1.34 -13.18
CA ARG A 121 -8.63 0.88 -12.26
C ARG A 121 -8.12 -0.49 -12.64
N GLN A 122 -6.79 -0.62 -12.65
CA GLN A 122 -6.12 -1.88 -12.97
C GLN A 122 -6.08 -2.83 -11.78
N ASN A 123 -5.78 -2.31 -10.58
CA ASN A 123 -5.69 -3.07 -9.34
C ASN A 123 -6.74 -2.58 -8.36
N VAL A 124 -7.60 -3.50 -7.91
CA VAL A 124 -8.70 -3.21 -6.98
C VAL A 124 -8.74 -4.31 -5.92
N VAL A 125 -8.77 -3.90 -4.65
CA VAL A 125 -9.03 -4.75 -3.50
C VAL A 125 -10.53 -4.71 -3.24
N ILE A 126 -11.18 -5.87 -3.36
CA ILE A 126 -12.62 -6.00 -3.13
C ILE A 126 -12.81 -6.52 -1.71
N VAL A 127 -13.62 -5.82 -0.91
CA VAL A 127 -13.96 -6.21 0.45
C VAL A 127 -15.48 -6.33 0.55
N GLY A 128 -15.96 -7.47 1.02
CA GLY A 128 -17.39 -7.68 1.21
C GLY A 128 -17.71 -8.98 1.93
N THR A 129 -18.99 -9.13 2.26
CA THR A 129 -19.53 -10.30 2.96
C THR A 129 -20.27 -11.22 1.99
N ILE A 130 -20.03 -12.53 2.07
CA ILE A 130 -20.73 -13.54 1.23
C ILE A 130 -22.24 -13.52 1.54
N GLY A 131 -23.09 -13.53 0.52
CA GLY A 131 -24.55 -13.53 0.65
C GLY A 131 -25.17 -12.18 1.02
N LYS A 132 -24.36 -11.12 1.07
CA LYS A 132 -24.80 -9.75 1.37
C LYS A 132 -24.20 -8.72 0.42
N SER A 133 -22.99 -8.96 -0.04
CA SER A 133 -22.29 -8.16 -1.05
C SER A 133 -22.64 -8.65 -2.46
N SER A 134 -23.45 -7.88 -3.18
CA SER A 134 -23.77 -8.16 -4.59
C SER A 134 -22.53 -8.36 -5.46
N ILE A 135 -21.43 -7.67 -5.16
CA ILE A 135 -20.16 -7.79 -5.88
C ILE A 135 -19.53 -9.18 -5.67
N ILE A 136 -19.44 -9.64 -4.41
CA ILE A 136 -18.87 -10.95 -4.08
C ILE A 136 -19.74 -12.07 -4.65
N ASP A 137 -21.06 -11.95 -4.54
CA ASP A 137 -21.99 -12.96 -5.04
C ASP A 137 -21.92 -13.09 -6.57
N GLN A 138 -21.74 -12.00 -7.31
CA GLN A 138 -21.51 -12.03 -8.76
C GLN A 138 -20.17 -12.69 -9.12
N LEU A 139 -19.12 -12.46 -8.34
CA LEU A 139 -17.83 -13.12 -8.55
C LEU A 139 -17.91 -14.62 -8.29
N ALA A 140 -18.67 -15.04 -7.28
CA ALA A 140 -18.93 -16.44 -7.00
C ALA A 140 -19.77 -17.08 -8.11
N ALA A 141 -20.86 -16.43 -8.53
CA ALA A 141 -21.74 -16.92 -9.60
C ALA A 141 -21.02 -17.03 -10.96
N SER A 142 -20.07 -16.14 -11.25
CA SER A 142 -19.24 -16.19 -12.45
C SER A 142 -18.06 -17.18 -12.36
N GLY A 143 -17.93 -17.90 -11.24
CA GLY A 143 -16.87 -18.88 -11.01
C GLY A 143 -15.47 -18.25 -10.87
N LYS A 144 -15.37 -16.95 -10.56
CA LYS A 144 -14.09 -16.25 -10.35
C LYS A 144 -13.53 -16.48 -8.95
N ILE A 145 -14.41 -16.72 -8.00
CA ILE A 145 -14.06 -17.14 -6.64
C ILE A 145 -14.85 -18.40 -6.31
N ASN A 146 -14.24 -19.32 -5.56
CA ASN A 146 -14.96 -20.42 -4.94
C ASN A 146 -15.23 -20.04 -3.48
N VAL A 147 -16.48 -20.12 -3.06
CA VAL A 147 -16.96 -19.83 -1.71
C VAL A 147 -17.50 -21.08 -0.99
N ALA A 148 -17.36 -22.25 -1.61
CA ALA A 148 -17.62 -23.54 -0.97
C ALA A 148 -16.32 -24.05 -0.31
N ASP A 149 -16.40 -24.35 0.99
CA ASP A 149 -15.34 -24.98 1.79
C ASP A 149 -15.26 -26.50 1.53
#